data_AF-K9GFX4-F1
#
_entry.id   AF-K9GFX4-F1
#
_cell.length_a   1.000
_cell.length_b   1.000
_cell.length_c   1.000
_cell.angle_alpha   90.00
_cell.angle_beta   90.00
_cell.angle_gamma   90.00
#
_symmetry.space_group_name_H-M   'P 1'
#
loop_
_entity.id
_entity.type
_entity.pdbx_description
1 polymer ?
#
loop_
_entity_poly.entity_id
_entity_poly.type
_entity_poly.pdbx_seq_one_letter_code
_entity_poly.pdbx_strand_id
1 'polypeptide(L)'
;MDEVAFDCKLNDVDFVLHLASPLPHGKDKQTYFPPAVKGATALLKAAAKVPTIKKVVVASSIAALIPMSGIPTGGINSANEINAGSNTGLWVMVRKGDPSRNIVGVHVQDMAEAHINALDSKIVDGSKYLLAGPKPTGLEIACIVHRLYPDSGALISEDFQGVSFPVDVTKAETELGIQCWSFEEMIRDLMDQQLGFE
;
A
#
# COMPACT_ATOMS: atom_id res chain seq x y z
N MET A 1 -6.85 3.02 21.35
CA MET A 1 -5.75 2.16 21.85
C MET A 1 -4.89 3.00 22.77
N ASP A 2 -4.60 2.52 23.97
CA ASP A 2 -3.80 3.21 24.99
C ASP A 2 -2.49 2.43 25.23
N GLU A 3 -1.50 3.03 25.91
CA GLU A 3 -0.19 2.39 26.15
C GLU A 3 -0.32 1.00 26.81
N VAL A 4 -1.28 0.85 27.73
CA VAL A 4 -1.57 -0.40 28.43
C VAL A 4 -2.03 -1.54 27.52
N ALA A 5 -2.44 -1.24 26.27
CA ALA A 5 -2.78 -2.26 25.28
C ALA A 5 -1.61 -3.16 24.91
N PHE A 6 -0.37 -2.72 25.19
CA PHE A 6 0.87 -3.44 24.88
C PHE A 6 1.60 -3.95 26.13
N ASP A 7 1.03 -3.77 27.33
CA ASP A 7 1.67 -4.18 28.57
C ASP A 7 1.99 -5.68 28.56
N CYS A 8 3.26 -5.98 28.86
CA CYS A 8 3.84 -7.32 28.84
C CYS A 8 3.76 -8.07 27.49
N LYS A 9 3.17 -7.49 26.44
CA LYS A 9 3.07 -8.10 25.10
C LYS A 9 4.36 -7.99 24.30
N LEU A 10 5.22 -7.07 24.72
CA LEU A 10 6.49 -6.77 24.07
C LEU A 10 7.69 -7.39 24.81
N ASN A 11 7.47 -8.12 25.90
CA ASN A 11 8.55 -8.77 26.64
C ASN A 11 9.26 -9.78 25.73
N ASP A 12 10.60 -9.80 25.80
CA ASP A 12 11.47 -10.69 25.01
C ASP A 12 11.35 -10.54 23.49
N VAL A 13 10.83 -9.40 23.02
CA VAL A 13 10.77 -9.05 21.59
C VAL A 13 12.03 -8.30 21.17
N ASP A 14 12.65 -8.72 20.07
CA ASP A 14 13.77 -8.03 19.44
C ASP A 14 13.32 -6.96 18.42
N PHE A 15 12.23 -7.20 17.71
CA PHE A 15 11.77 -6.38 16.59
C PHE A 15 10.26 -6.23 16.58
N VAL A 16 9.78 -5.05 16.19
CA VAL A 16 8.33 -4.78 16.05
C VAL A 16 8.02 -4.29 14.64
N LEU A 17 7.08 -4.95 13.97
CA LEU A 17 6.48 -4.48 12.72
C LEU A 17 5.07 -3.95 13.00
N HIS A 18 4.90 -2.63 12.97
CA HIS A 18 3.61 -1.98 13.17
C HIS A 18 2.86 -1.80 11.85
N LEU A 19 2.04 -2.79 11.49
CA LEU A 19 1.26 -2.80 10.25
C LEU A 19 -0.19 -2.31 10.44
N ALA A 20 -0.70 -2.37 11.66
CA ALA A 20 -2.09 -2.08 11.96
C ALA A 20 -2.36 -0.57 11.98
N SER A 21 -3.25 -0.10 11.11
CA SER A 21 -3.76 1.27 11.11
C SER A 21 -5.25 1.28 10.74
N PRO A 22 -6.09 2.11 11.39
CA PRO A 22 -7.48 2.28 10.99
C PRO A 22 -7.59 2.69 9.51
N LEU A 23 -8.39 1.95 8.75
CA LEU A 23 -8.70 2.33 7.39
C LEU A 23 -9.77 3.44 7.38
N PRO A 24 -9.71 4.38 6.42
CA PRO A 24 -10.78 5.37 6.24
C PRO A 24 -12.10 4.69 5.90
N HIS A 25 -13.14 4.95 6.69
CA HIS A 25 -14.51 4.58 6.38
C HIS A 25 -15.30 5.89 6.22
N GLY A 26 -15.40 6.38 4.98
CA GLY A 26 -15.98 7.68 4.66
C GLY A 26 -14.99 8.85 4.68
N LYS A 27 -15.50 10.08 4.74
CA LYS A 27 -14.71 11.32 4.59
C LYS A 27 -14.30 11.97 5.90
N ASP A 28 -14.87 11.53 7.02
CA ASP A 28 -14.59 12.14 8.30
C ASP A 28 -13.21 11.71 8.81
N LYS A 29 -12.23 12.60 8.67
CA LYS A 29 -10.86 12.37 9.14
C LYS A 29 -10.78 12.05 10.63
N GLN A 30 -11.75 12.52 11.42
CA GLN A 30 -11.76 12.31 12.86
C GLN A 30 -11.98 10.84 13.26
N THR A 31 -12.58 10.04 12.38
CA THR A 31 -12.85 8.62 12.68
C THR A 31 -11.63 7.71 12.55
N TYR A 32 -10.62 8.12 11.77
CA TYR A 32 -9.45 7.29 11.48
C TYR A 32 -8.11 7.93 11.82
N PHE A 33 -7.95 9.25 11.65
CA PHE A 33 -6.65 9.91 11.84
C PHE A 33 -6.23 9.99 13.32
N PRO A 34 -7.03 10.54 14.25
CA PRO A 34 -6.65 10.54 15.67
C PRO A 34 -6.41 9.13 16.24
N PRO A 35 -7.25 8.12 15.95
CA PRO A 35 -6.98 6.74 16.38
C PRO A 35 -5.69 6.15 15.82
N ALA A 36 -5.33 6.43 14.55
CA ALA A 36 -4.07 5.98 13.95
C ALA A 36 -2.85 6.58 14.67
N VAL A 37 -2.86 7.90 14.91
CA VAL A 37 -1.79 8.60 15.64
C VAL A 37 -1.68 8.07 17.07
N LYS A 38 -2.82 7.91 17.75
CA LYS A 38 -2.86 7.38 19.12
C LYS A 38 -2.31 5.96 19.19
N GLY A 39 -2.67 5.10 18.24
CA GLY A 39 -2.19 3.72 18.17
C GLY A 39 -0.69 3.63 17.96
N ALA A 40 -0.15 4.34 16.96
CA ALA A 40 1.27 4.33 16.66
C ALA A 40 2.11 4.89 17.83
N THR A 41 1.69 6.00 18.42
CA THR A 41 2.41 6.61 19.56
C THR A 41 2.35 5.75 20.82
N ALA A 42 1.22 5.11 21.11
CA ALA A 42 1.10 4.17 22.23
C ALA A 42 2.07 2.99 22.08
N LEU A 43 2.14 2.40 20.88
CA LEU A 43 3.07 1.30 20.60
C LEU A 43 4.53 1.73 20.75
N LEU A 44 4.93 2.86 20.14
CA LEU A 44 6.30 3.34 20.21
C LEU A 44 6.75 3.63 21.65
N LYS A 45 5.87 4.22 22.47
CA LYS A 45 6.15 4.45 23.88
C LYS A 45 6.25 3.16 24.70
N ALA A 46 5.42 2.16 24.41
CA ALA A 46 5.51 0.86 25.05
C ALA A 46 6.81 0.14 24.66
N ALA A 47 7.16 0.16 23.37
CA ALA A 47 8.38 -0.44 22.85
C ALA A 47 9.65 0.19 23.45
N ALA A 48 9.67 1.52 23.63
CA ALA A 48 10.78 2.23 24.23
C ALA A 48 11.07 1.83 25.70
N LYS A 49 10.10 1.23 26.40
CA LYS A 49 10.26 0.72 27.78
C LYS A 49 10.89 -0.68 27.81
N VAL A 50 10.98 -1.37 26.67
CA VAL A 50 11.50 -2.74 26.58
C VAL A 50 12.93 -2.72 26.04
N PRO A 51 13.94 -3.08 26.85
CA PRO A 51 15.35 -2.95 26.46
C PRO A 51 15.81 -3.96 25.39
N THR A 52 15.07 -5.06 25.17
CA THR A 52 15.39 -6.05 24.14
C THR A 52 15.03 -5.58 22.73
N ILE A 53 14.10 -4.62 22.60
CA ILE A 53 13.67 -4.12 21.30
C ILE A 53 14.80 -3.32 20.66
N LYS A 54 15.27 -3.81 19.52
CA LYS A 54 16.33 -3.20 18.71
C LYS A 54 15.78 -2.24 17.68
N LYS A 55 14.62 -2.55 17.08
CA LYS A 55 14.04 -1.73 16.03
C LYS A 55 12.52 -1.87 15.93
N VAL A 56 11.86 -0.77 15.59
CA VAL A 56 10.43 -0.71 15.27
C VAL A 56 10.28 -0.17 13.85
N VAL A 57 9.63 -0.94 12.98
CA VAL A 57 9.27 -0.51 11.62
C VAL A 57 7.78 -0.21 11.61
N VAL A 58 7.40 0.95 11.08
CA VAL A 58 6.01 1.40 11.02
C VAL A 58 5.57 1.50 9.57
N ALA A 59 4.49 0.81 9.21
CA ALA A 59 3.85 0.97 7.93
C ALA A 59 3.16 2.35 7.88
N SER A 60 3.56 3.17 6.91
CA SER A 60 2.90 4.43 6.56
C SER A 60 2.35 4.35 5.14
N SER A 61 1.62 5.38 4.70
CA SER A 61 1.04 5.43 3.35
C SER A 61 1.47 6.68 2.60
N ILE A 62 1.67 6.55 1.28
CA ILE A 62 1.87 7.68 0.36
C ILE A 62 0.71 8.69 0.43
N ALA A 63 -0.49 8.25 0.82
CA ALA A 63 -1.65 9.12 1.04
C ALA A 63 -1.39 10.20 2.12
N ALA A 64 -0.43 9.99 3.02
CA ALA A 64 -0.02 10.99 4.00
C ALA A 64 0.83 12.13 3.39
N LEU A 65 1.40 11.93 2.20
CA LEU A 65 2.26 12.89 1.51
C LEU A 65 1.51 13.69 0.43
N ILE A 66 0.30 13.26 0.06
CA ILE A 66 -0.50 13.88 -0.99
C ILE A 66 -1.51 14.85 -0.37
N PRO A 67 -1.50 16.15 -0.76
CA PRO A 67 -2.58 17.07 -0.40
C PRO A 67 -3.91 16.52 -0.91
N MET A 68 -4.84 16.22 -0.01
CA MET A 68 -6.18 15.68 -0.33
C MET A 68 -7.07 16.67 -1.14
N SER A 69 -6.52 17.82 -1.56
CA SER A 69 -7.21 18.90 -2.26
C SER A 69 -7.56 18.62 -3.73
N GLY A 70 -7.40 17.38 -4.20
CA GLY A 70 -7.74 16.97 -5.57
C GLY A 70 -8.47 15.63 -5.70
N ILE A 71 -8.84 14.99 -4.59
CA ILE A 71 -9.64 13.75 -4.66
C ILE A 71 -11.11 14.14 -4.87
N PRO A 72 -11.77 13.71 -5.97
CA PRO A 72 -13.16 14.05 -6.23
C PRO A 72 -14.05 13.73 -5.03
N THR A 73 -14.94 14.66 -4.69
CA THR A 73 -15.82 14.61 -3.52
C THR A 73 -16.97 13.59 -3.65
N GLY A 74 -16.80 12.51 -4.41
CA GLY A 74 -17.72 11.38 -4.46
C GLY A 74 -17.36 10.36 -3.39
N GLY A 75 -18.07 10.37 -2.26
CA GLY A 75 -17.92 9.31 -1.26
C GLY A 75 -18.42 7.97 -1.81
N ILE A 76 -17.75 6.87 -1.44
CA ILE A 76 -18.24 5.52 -1.67
C ILE A 76 -19.35 5.28 -0.64
N ASN A 77 -20.60 5.43 -1.07
CA ASN A 77 -21.80 5.17 -0.27
C ASN A 77 -22.52 3.93 -0.82
N SER A 78 -22.30 2.76 -0.23
CA SER A 78 -23.26 1.65 -0.08
C SER A 78 -22.54 0.34 0.29
N ALA A 79 -23.31 -0.60 0.83
CA ALA A 79 -22.94 -1.74 1.66
C ALA A 79 -22.15 -2.89 0.99
N ASN A 80 -21.08 -2.57 0.24
CA ASN A 80 -20.09 -3.53 -0.26
C ASN A 80 -18.72 -3.20 0.36
N GLU A 81 -18.59 -3.44 1.66
CA GLU A 81 -17.38 -3.14 2.46
C GLU A 81 -16.20 -4.10 2.19
N ILE A 82 -16.25 -4.91 1.13
CA ILE A 82 -15.11 -5.71 0.63
C ILE A 82 -14.25 -4.89 -0.35
N ASN A 83 -14.67 -3.67 -0.75
CA ASN A 83 -14.14 -2.94 -1.91
C ASN A 83 -13.34 -1.64 -1.62
N ALA A 84 -12.66 -1.54 -0.48
CA ALA A 84 -11.77 -0.42 -0.15
C ALA A 84 -10.29 -0.86 -0.17
N GLY A 85 -9.72 -1.06 -1.35
CA GLY A 85 -8.31 -1.42 -1.51
C GLY A 85 -7.74 -1.09 -2.90
N SER A 86 -6.41 -0.99 -3.00
CA SER A 86 -5.73 -0.72 -4.28
C SER A 86 -6.09 -1.73 -5.36
N ASN A 87 -6.27 -3.01 -5.00
CA ASN A 87 -6.66 -4.09 -5.92
C ASN A 87 -8.05 -3.86 -6.51
N THR A 88 -9.04 -3.45 -5.70
CA THR A 88 -10.36 -3.07 -6.22
C THR A 88 -10.27 -1.91 -7.20
N GLY A 89 -9.44 -0.91 -6.90
CA GLY A 89 -9.21 0.22 -7.81
C GLY A 89 -8.67 -0.23 -9.16
N LEU A 90 -7.64 -1.09 -9.14
CA LEU A 90 -7.02 -1.63 -10.35
C LEU A 90 -7.99 -2.56 -11.12
N TRP A 91 -8.76 -3.38 -10.42
CA TRP A 91 -9.79 -4.24 -11.03
C TRP A 91 -10.89 -3.44 -11.74
N VAL A 92 -11.40 -2.38 -11.10
CA VAL A 92 -12.41 -1.49 -11.69
C VAL A 92 -11.86 -0.82 -12.94
N MET A 93 -10.59 -0.41 -12.93
CA MET A 93 -9.92 0.16 -14.09
C MET A 93 -9.88 -0.84 -15.25
N VAL A 94 -9.47 -2.10 -15.00
CA VAL A 94 -9.41 -3.14 -16.03
C VAL A 94 -10.79 -3.48 -16.59
N ARG A 95 -11.79 -3.65 -15.72
CA ARG A 95 -13.15 -4.07 -16.13
C ARG A 95 -13.99 -2.95 -16.74
N LYS A 96 -13.76 -1.69 -16.37
CA LYS A 96 -14.58 -0.56 -16.83
C LYS A 96 -13.85 0.41 -17.76
N GLY A 97 -12.52 0.31 -17.88
CA GLY A 97 -11.72 1.23 -18.70
C GLY A 97 -11.73 2.68 -18.18
N ASP A 98 -11.83 2.89 -16.86
CA ASP A 98 -11.94 4.24 -16.26
C ASP A 98 -10.56 4.96 -16.20
N PRO A 99 -10.33 6.03 -16.97
CA PRO A 99 -9.04 6.74 -17.06
C PRO A 99 -8.72 7.63 -15.85
N SER A 100 -9.65 7.81 -14.90
CA SER A 100 -9.50 8.76 -13.79
C SER A 100 -8.71 8.24 -12.58
N ARG A 101 -8.15 7.01 -12.66
CA ARG A 101 -7.50 6.32 -11.55
C ARG A 101 -5.97 6.40 -11.65
N ASN A 102 -5.32 6.76 -10.55
CA ASN A 102 -3.87 6.73 -10.42
C ASN A 102 -3.41 5.27 -10.23
N ILE A 103 -2.31 4.91 -10.90
CA ILE A 103 -1.76 3.55 -11.03
C ILE A 103 -0.49 3.31 -10.21
N VAL A 104 -0.08 4.25 -9.34
CA VAL A 104 1.07 4.00 -8.45
C VAL A 104 0.68 2.97 -7.40
N GLY A 105 1.14 1.73 -7.61
CA GLY A 105 1.02 0.62 -6.68
C GLY A 105 2.39 0.00 -6.40
N VAL A 106 2.46 -0.83 -5.38
CA VAL A 106 3.61 -1.69 -5.08
C VAL A 106 3.07 -3.09 -4.82
N HIS A 107 3.79 -4.12 -5.23
CA HIS A 107 3.37 -5.48 -4.96
C HIS A 107 3.42 -5.77 -3.46
N VAL A 108 2.51 -6.60 -2.95
CA VAL A 108 2.46 -6.90 -1.50
C VAL A 108 3.72 -7.62 -1.03
N GLN A 109 4.35 -8.39 -1.92
CA GLN A 109 5.62 -9.07 -1.65
C GLN A 109 6.77 -8.07 -1.47
N ASP A 110 6.92 -7.09 -2.36
CA ASP A 110 7.92 -6.02 -2.25
C ASP A 110 7.74 -5.25 -0.93
N MET A 111 6.49 -5.01 -0.53
CA MET A 111 6.18 -4.36 0.75
C MET A 111 6.64 -5.23 1.93
N ALA A 112 6.37 -6.53 1.90
CA ALA A 112 6.77 -7.45 2.97
C ALA A 112 8.31 -7.52 3.10
N GLU A 113 9.00 -7.64 1.97
CA GLU A 113 10.47 -7.66 1.92
C GLU A 113 11.06 -6.35 2.45
N ALA A 114 10.50 -5.20 2.07
CA ALA A 114 10.96 -3.91 2.58
C ALA A 114 10.84 -3.79 4.10
N HIS A 115 9.76 -4.32 4.70
CA HIS A 115 9.62 -4.34 6.16
C HIS A 115 10.68 -5.22 6.84
N ILE A 116 10.97 -6.38 6.26
CA ILE A 116 11.99 -7.30 6.79
C ILE A 116 13.38 -6.68 6.65
N ASN A 117 13.72 -6.16 5.47
CA ASN A 117 15.04 -5.59 5.17
C ASN A 117 15.31 -4.34 6.01
N ALA A 118 14.26 -3.56 6.35
CA ALA A 118 14.39 -2.41 7.25
C ALA A 118 14.86 -2.81 8.67
N LEU A 119 14.74 -4.08 9.06
CA LEU A 119 15.22 -4.60 10.34
C LEU A 119 16.75 -4.75 10.41
N ASP A 120 17.47 -4.78 9.27
CA ASP A 120 18.92 -4.90 9.26
C ASP A 120 19.55 -3.74 10.06
N SER A 121 20.51 -4.08 10.92
CA SER A 121 21.29 -3.13 11.72
C SER A 121 22.02 -2.05 10.90
N LYS A 122 22.29 -2.29 9.61
CA LYS A 122 22.88 -1.32 8.68
C LYS A 122 21.92 -0.18 8.33
N ILE A 123 20.62 -0.41 8.45
CA ILE A 123 19.61 0.60 8.17
C ILE A 123 19.57 1.61 9.31
N VAL A 124 19.85 2.87 8.97
CA VAL A 124 19.88 3.99 9.91
C VAL A 124 18.49 4.23 10.50
N ASP A 125 18.41 4.38 11.82
CA ASP A 125 17.17 4.69 12.52
C ASP A 125 16.59 6.03 12.08
N GLY A 126 15.26 6.09 11.99
CA GLY A 126 14.55 7.26 11.48
C GLY A 126 14.52 7.38 9.95
N SER A 127 15.13 6.43 9.23
CA SER A 127 14.99 6.34 7.78
C SER A 127 13.52 6.18 7.35
N LYS A 128 13.20 6.84 6.24
CA LYS A 128 11.91 6.75 5.54
C LYS A 128 12.15 6.24 4.14
N TYR A 129 11.29 5.33 3.69
CA TYR A 129 11.37 4.71 2.37
C TYR A 129 10.03 4.86 1.67
N LEU A 130 10.10 5.29 0.41
CA LEU A 130 8.96 5.27 -0.49
C LEU A 130 9.06 4.00 -1.32
N LEU A 131 7.97 3.24 -1.37
CA LEU A 131 7.87 2.01 -2.14
C LEU A 131 6.81 2.22 -3.22
N ALA A 132 7.21 2.00 -4.46
CA ALA A 132 6.36 2.04 -5.63
C ALA A 132 6.96 1.10 -6.67
N GLY A 133 6.12 0.26 -7.27
CA GLY A 133 6.48 -0.61 -8.37
C GLY A 133 6.58 0.14 -9.70
N PRO A 134 6.77 -0.60 -10.81
CA PRO A 134 6.87 -0.03 -12.14
C PRO A 134 5.61 0.75 -12.53
N LYS A 135 5.79 1.77 -13.38
CA LYS A 135 4.72 2.69 -13.82
C LYS A 135 4.40 2.44 -15.29
N PRO A 136 3.53 1.49 -15.61
CA PRO A 136 3.13 1.24 -17.00
C PRO A 136 2.23 2.37 -17.51
N THR A 137 2.23 2.56 -18.81
CA THR A 137 1.21 3.31 -19.54
C THR A 137 -0.08 2.48 -19.65
N GLY A 138 -1.20 3.12 -19.91
CA GLY A 138 -2.46 2.40 -20.16
C GLY A 138 -2.38 1.39 -21.30
N LEU A 139 -1.65 1.76 -22.34
CA LEU A 139 -1.31 0.89 -23.46
C LEU A 139 -0.62 -0.39 -22.99
N GLU A 140 0.38 -0.30 -22.12
CA GLU A 140 1.08 -1.49 -21.59
C GLU A 140 0.13 -2.37 -20.77
N ILE A 141 -0.74 -1.79 -19.94
CA ILE A 141 -1.74 -2.54 -19.17
C ILE A 141 -2.73 -3.25 -20.11
N ALA A 142 -3.29 -2.53 -21.08
CA ALA A 142 -4.23 -3.09 -22.04
C ALA A 142 -3.59 -4.22 -22.85
N CYS A 143 -2.36 -4.03 -23.33
CA CYS A 143 -1.59 -5.06 -24.03
C CYS A 143 -1.40 -6.33 -23.17
N ILE A 144 -1.04 -6.17 -21.89
CA ILE A 144 -0.84 -7.31 -20.97
C ILE A 144 -2.17 -8.04 -20.74
N VAL A 145 -3.24 -7.31 -20.41
CA VAL A 145 -4.55 -7.90 -20.11
C VAL A 145 -5.13 -8.62 -21.33
N HIS A 146 -5.19 -7.97 -22.49
CA HIS A 146 -5.76 -8.58 -23.71
C HIS A 146 -4.94 -9.77 -24.21
N ARG A 147 -3.62 -9.76 -24.00
CA ARG A 147 -2.73 -10.89 -24.35
C ARG A 147 -2.90 -12.09 -23.41
N LEU A 148 -2.95 -11.84 -22.10
CA LEU A 148 -2.95 -12.91 -21.10
C LEU A 148 -4.36 -13.41 -20.75
N TYR A 149 -5.38 -12.56 -20.91
CA TYR A 149 -6.75 -12.79 -20.49
C TYR A 149 -7.77 -12.35 -21.57
N PRO A 150 -7.69 -12.88 -22.80
CA PRO A 150 -8.52 -12.42 -23.93
C PRO A 150 -10.04 -12.55 -23.67
N ASP A 151 -10.45 -13.51 -22.85
CA ASP A 151 -11.86 -13.81 -22.56
C ASP A 151 -12.38 -13.17 -21.27
N SER A 152 -11.60 -12.28 -20.60
CA SER A 152 -11.98 -11.73 -19.29
C SER A 152 -13.06 -10.64 -19.34
N GLY A 153 -13.52 -10.26 -20.53
CA GLY A 153 -14.43 -9.13 -20.73
C GLY A 153 -13.84 -7.78 -20.32
N ALA A 154 -12.50 -7.65 -20.33
CA ALA A 154 -11.83 -6.39 -19.97
C ALA A 154 -12.17 -5.28 -20.97
N LEU A 155 -12.46 -4.09 -20.46
CA LEU A 155 -12.83 -2.91 -21.27
C LEU A 155 -11.72 -1.86 -21.32
N ILE A 156 -10.55 -2.13 -20.71
CA ILE A 156 -9.40 -1.24 -20.78
C ILE A 156 -8.92 -1.08 -22.23
N SER A 157 -8.69 0.17 -22.64
CA SER A 157 -8.23 0.52 -23.98
C SER A 157 -6.85 1.18 -23.96
N GLU A 158 -6.20 1.15 -25.12
CA GLU A 158 -4.89 1.76 -25.36
C GLU A 158 -4.88 3.29 -25.19
N ASP A 159 -6.06 3.92 -25.26
CA ASP A 159 -6.25 5.38 -25.08
C ASP A 159 -6.14 5.83 -23.61
N PHE A 160 -5.92 4.91 -22.67
CA PHE A 160 -5.76 5.25 -21.26
C PHE A 160 -4.47 6.07 -21.02
N GLN A 161 -4.67 7.36 -20.76
CA GLN A 161 -3.64 8.27 -20.27
C GLN A 161 -3.69 8.33 -18.73
N GLY A 162 -3.27 7.25 -18.08
CA GLY A 162 -3.16 7.22 -16.62
C GLY A 162 -2.26 8.34 -16.12
N VAL A 163 -2.69 9.04 -15.08
CA VAL A 163 -1.87 10.08 -14.43
C VAL A 163 -1.12 9.43 -13.27
N SER A 164 0.20 9.27 -13.42
CA SER A 164 1.10 8.93 -12.32
C SER A 164 1.80 10.19 -11.83
N PHE A 165 1.92 10.33 -10.51
CA PHE A 165 2.83 11.34 -9.95
C PHE A 165 4.28 10.82 -9.98
N PRO A 166 5.28 11.71 -10.10
CA PRO A 166 6.66 11.31 -9.95
C PRO A 166 6.88 10.82 -8.52
N VAL A 167 7.50 9.65 -8.40
CA VAL A 167 7.95 9.06 -7.13
C VAL A 167 9.38 8.61 -7.35
N ASP A 168 10.23 8.93 -6.38
CA ASP A 168 11.62 8.51 -6.32
C ASP A 168 11.75 7.41 -5.27
N VAL A 169 12.07 6.21 -5.73
CA VAL A 169 12.23 5.00 -4.90
C VAL A 169 13.70 4.58 -4.76
N THR A 170 14.63 5.37 -5.31
CA THR A 170 16.06 5.03 -5.40
C THR A 170 16.64 4.67 -4.04
N LYS A 171 16.23 5.40 -2.99
CA LYS A 171 16.68 5.13 -1.62
C LYS A 171 16.25 3.75 -1.13
N ALA A 172 15.02 3.34 -1.41
CA ALA A 172 14.51 2.03 -1.02
C ALA A 172 15.21 0.90 -1.79
N GLU A 173 15.39 1.07 -3.10
CA GLU A 173 16.11 0.11 -3.93
C GLU A 173 17.57 -0.06 -3.46
N THR A 174 18.24 1.06 -3.16
CA THR A 174 19.66 1.06 -2.79
C THR A 174 19.90 0.55 -1.38
N GLU A 175 19.13 1.00 -0.39
CA GLU A 175 19.40 0.68 1.01
C GLU A 175 18.67 -0.59 1.48
N LEU A 176 17.45 -0.83 0.99
CA LEU A 176 16.68 -2.03 1.36
C LEU A 176 16.88 -3.18 0.37
N GLY A 177 17.59 -2.97 -0.74
CA GLY A 177 17.87 -4.02 -1.73
C GLY A 177 16.61 -4.55 -2.42
N ILE A 178 15.56 -3.74 -2.52
CA ILE A 178 14.27 -4.16 -3.08
C ILE A 178 14.38 -4.22 -4.60
N GLN A 179 14.02 -5.38 -5.15
CA GLN A 179 13.79 -5.56 -6.58
C GLN A 179 12.28 -5.64 -6.79
N CYS A 180 11.70 -4.57 -7.33
CA CYS A 180 10.26 -4.53 -7.54
C CYS A 180 9.84 -5.63 -8.52
N TRP A 181 8.74 -6.30 -8.19
CA TRP A 181 8.08 -7.23 -9.11
C TRP A 181 7.73 -6.55 -10.43
N SER A 182 7.73 -7.33 -11.51
CA SER A 182 7.34 -6.79 -12.81
C SER A 182 5.86 -6.43 -12.80
N PHE A 183 5.49 -5.37 -13.52
CA PHE A 183 4.08 -4.99 -13.59
C PHE A 183 3.20 -6.07 -14.24
N GLU A 184 3.75 -6.86 -15.16
CA GLU A 184 3.03 -8.00 -15.75
C GLU A 184 2.66 -9.05 -14.69
N GLU A 185 3.58 -9.38 -13.77
CA GLU A 185 3.28 -10.29 -12.66
C GLU A 185 2.24 -9.69 -11.71
N MET A 186 2.33 -8.38 -11.42
CA MET A 186 1.32 -7.70 -10.60
C MET A 186 -0.08 -7.77 -11.23
N ILE A 187 -0.18 -7.62 -12.56
CA ILE A 187 -1.46 -7.77 -13.28
C ILE A 187 -1.91 -9.21 -13.27
N ARG A 188 -1.00 -10.16 -13.47
CA ARG A 188 -1.32 -11.60 -13.44
C ARG A 188 -1.92 -11.99 -12.11
N ASP A 189 -1.24 -11.67 -11.00
CA ASP A 189 -1.71 -11.99 -9.65
C ASP A 189 -3.07 -11.34 -9.35
N LEU A 190 -3.28 -10.09 -9.78
CA LEU A 190 -4.58 -9.43 -9.64
C LEU A 190 -5.67 -10.15 -10.44
N MET A 191 -5.43 -10.41 -11.73
CA MET A 191 -6.42 -10.98 -12.63
C MET A 191 -6.79 -12.39 -12.19
N ASP A 192 -5.80 -13.22 -11.85
CA ASP A 192 -6.01 -14.58 -11.34
C ASP A 192 -6.81 -14.55 -10.02
N GLN A 193 -6.49 -13.62 -9.12
CA GLN A 193 -7.24 -13.44 -7.87
C GLN A 193 -8.70 -13.07 -8.13
N GLN A 194 -8.96 -12.06 -8.96
CA GLN A 194 -10.31 -11.52 -9.16
C GLN A 194 -11.21 -12.46 -9.98
N LEU A 195 -10.66 -13.07 -11.04
CA LEU A 195 -11.39 -14.07 -11.83
C LEU A 195 -11.66 -15.35 -11.02
N GLY A 196 -10.80 -15.69 -10.05
CA GLY A 196 -11.05 -16.80 -9.14
C GLY A 196 -12.23 -16.59 -8.17
N PHE A 197 -12.77 -15.36 -8.08
CA PHE A 197 -13.98 -15.06 -7.31
C PHE A 197 -15.26 -15.04 -8.16
N GLU A 198 -15.15 -15.08 -9.49
CA GLU A 198 -16.29 -15.15 -10.43
C GLU A 198 -16.74 -16.60 -10.67
#